data_AF-A0A4P6UB19-F1
#
_entry.id   AF-A0A4P6UB19-F1
#
_cell.length_a   1.000
_cell.length_b   1.000
_cell.length_c   1.000
_cell.angle_alpha   90.00
_cell.angle_beta   90.00
_cell.angle_gamma   90.00
#
_symmetry.space_group_name_H-M   'P 1'
#
loop_
_entity.id
_entity.type
_entity.pdbx_description
1 polymer ?
#
loop_
_entity_poly.entity_id
_entity_poly.type
_entity_poly.pdbx_seq_one_letter_code
_entity_poly.pdbx_strand_id
1 'polypeptide(L)'
;MALALTSNCQTYWPSPHAVCGAIRDKYNAMGGPGSWLSFPNSPEYQNPGNTGARSEFLNGSIYWSAATGAHPVTLLFMTKWQQHGWEAGSLGYPATDEIPNGDNIAIAYFDAIENGQPAPAARGTVSYGPCKIEPRYIHWRTRSGTGMGYGVAGFKPYTWCDVAVESIKHESDLRYKYWTTWPRAISATEQTTMGPVISFEQKNLSFHCTGKVMTRFGGRTMGTIIYGGKTYYAAVYPPTKELDCEV
;
A
#
# COMPACT_ATOMS: atom_id res chain seq x y z
N MET A 1 29.25 22.88 -29.35
CA MET A 1 30.01 22.44 -28.17
C MET A 1 29.17 21.36 -27.49
N ALA A 2 29.47 20.08 -27.78
CA ALA A 2 28.68 18.95 -27.31
C ALA A 2 29.09 18.60 -25.87
N LEU A 3 28.16 18.71 -24.93
CA LEU A 3 28.34 18.21 -23.57
C LEU A 3 28.30 16.67 -23.61
N ALA A 4 29.46 16.05 -23.39
CA ALA A 4 29.58 14.63 -23.17
C ALA A 4 28.92 14.28 -21.82
N LEU A 5 27.72 13.70 -21.83
CA LEU A 5 27.18 12.97 -20.69
C LEU A 5 27.56 11.50 -20.88
N THR A 6 28.37 11.02 -19.95
CA THR A 6 28.86 9.65 -19.86
C THR A 6 27.74 8.62 -20.07
N SER A 7 27.92 7.73 -21.04
CA SER A 7 27.01 6.66 -21.41
C SER A 7 26.90 5.57 -20.33
N ASN A 8 26.27 5.87 -19.20
CA ASN A 8 25.97 4.89 -18.15
C ASN A 8 24.68 4.11 -18.49
N CYS A 9 24.55 3.67 -19.73
CA CYS A 9 23.38 2.93 -20.19
C CYS A 9 23.56 1.43 -19.96
N GLN A 10 22.48 0.74 -19.65
CA GLN A 10 22.44 -0.70 -19.49
C GLN A 10 21.30 -1.28 -20.34
N THR A 11 21.55 -2.43 -20.98
CA THR A 11 20.55 -3.19 -21.74
C THR A 11 19.95 -4.30 -20.88
N TYR A 12 18.71 -4.68 -21.19
CA TYR A 12 17.93 -5.64 -20.40
C TYR A 12 17.28 -6.67 -21.32
N TRP A 13 17.98 -7.79 -21.58
CA TRP A 13 17.47 -8.84 -22.45
C TRP A 13 16.14 -9.41 -21.94
N PRO A 14 15.11 -9.62 -22.79
CA PRO A 14 15.14 -9.56 -24.26
C PRO A 14 14.79 -8.19 -24.86
N SER A 15 14.67 -7.14 -24.07
CA SER A 15 14.40 -5.79 -24.59
C SER A 15 15.58 -5.27 -25.41
N PRO A 16 15.32 -4.68 -26.59
CA PRO A 16 16.36 -4.00 -27.37
C PRO A 16 16.68 -2.59 -26.82
N HIS A 17 15.94 -2.12 -25.81
CA HIS A 17 16.08 -0.75 -25.31
C HIS A 17 17.04 -0.67 -24.13
N ALA A 18 17.97 0.28 -24.20
CA ALA A 18 18.87 0.61 -23.11
C ALA A 18 18.23 1.67 -22.20
N VAL A 19 18.47 1.55 -20.89
CA VAL A 19 18.06 2.54 -19.89
C VAL A 19 19.32 3.18 -19.32
N CYS A 20 19.30 4.51 -19.18
CA CYS A 20 20.49 5.30 -18.82
C CYS A 20 20.26 6.11 -17.54
N GLY A 21 21.33 6.72 -17.03
CA GLY A 21 21.24 7.77 -16.01
C GLY A 21 20.58 7.35 -14.69
N ALA A 22 19.95 8.32 -14.05
CA ALA A 22 19.21 8.14 -12.80
C ALA A 22 17.97 7.22 -12.98
N ILE A 23 17.42 7.15 -14.19
CA ILE A 23 16.30 6.26 -14.51
C ILE A 23 16.76 4.79 -14.40
N ARG A 24 17.92 4.47 -14.98
CA ARG A 24 18.54 3.14 -14.84
C ARG A 24 18.82 2.79 -13.39
N ASP A 25 19.39 3.73 -12.63
CA ASP A 25 19.74 3.49 -11.24
C ASP A 25 18.49 3.18 -10.40
N LYS A 26 17.40 3.94 -10.63
CA LYS A 26 16.10 3.67 -10.02
C LYS A 26 15.53 2.31 -10.43
N TYR A 27 15.55 2.02 -11.73
CA TYR A 27 15.04 0.76 -12.27
C TYR A 27 15.78 -0.45 -11.71
N ASN A 28 17.11 -0.39 -11.63
CA ASN A 28 17.94 -1.42 -11.01
C ASN A 28 17.66 -1.57 -9.51
N ALA A 29 17.50 -0.47 -8.77
CA ALA A 29 17.17 -0.49 -7.36
C ALA A 29 15.82 -1.18 -7.06
N MET A 30 14.88 -1.16 -8.01
CA MET A 30 13.59 -1.85 -7.91
C MET A 30 13.64 -3.33 -8.35
N GLY A 31 14.79 -3.83 -8.78
CA GLY A 31 14.95 -5.21 -9.28
C GLY A 31 14.90 -5.35 -10.81
N GLY A 32 14.96 -4.25 -11.55
CA GLY A 32 15.07 -4.25 -13.02
C GLY A 32 13.92 -5.02 -13.69
N PRO A 33 14.20 -5.96 -14.61
CA PRO A 33 13.16 -6.75 -15.27
C PRO A 33 12.32 -7.63 -14.33
N GLY A 34 12.85 -7.96 -13.14
CA GLY A 34 12.09 -8.66 -12.09
C GLY A 34 11.16 -7.76 -11.29
N SER A 35 11.23 -6.44 -11.49
CA SER A 35 10.28 -5.49 -10.89
C SER A 35 8.93 -5.53 -11.61
N TRP A 36 7.91 -4.94 -10.97
CA TRP A 36 6.56 -4.86 -11.55
C TRP A 36 6.50 -4.08 -12.88
N LEU A 37 7.47 -3.20 -13.15
CA LEU A 37 7.58 -2.46 -14.42
C LEU A 37 7.88 -3.39 -15.61
N SER A 38 8.46 -4.56 -15.36
CA SER A 38 8.94 -5.50 -16.38
C SER A 38 9.95 -4.84 -17.34
N PHE A 39 10.08 -5.35 -18.56
CA PHE A 39 11.12 -4.96 -19.50
C PHE A 39 10.96 -3.52 -20.02
N PRO A 40 12.07 -2.83 -20.35
CA PRO A 40 12.03 -1.55 -21.05
C PRO A 40 11.31 -1.69 -22.39
N ASN A 41 10.48 -0.73 -22.75
CA ASN A 41 9.71 -0.69 -23.99
C ASN A 41 10.04 0.55 -24.85
N SER A 42 10.93 1.42 -24.38
CA SER A 42 11.40 2.58 -25.13
C SER A 42 12.86 2.92 -24.80
N PRO A 43 13.56 3.65 -25.69
CA PRO A 43 14.74 4.40 -25.27
C PRO A 43 14.36 5.51 -24.27
N GLU A 44 15.37 6.20 -23.73
CA GLU A 44 15.15 7.41 -22.94
C GLU A 44 14.68 8.56 -23.84
N TYR A 45 13.54 9.15 -23.49
CA TYR A 45 12.99 10.35 -24.11
C TYR A 45 13.30 11.57 -23.26
N GLN A 46 13.67 12.66 -23.92
CA GLN A 46 13.73 13.96 -23.28
C GLN A 46 12.33 14.58 -23.26
N ASN A 47 11.88 15.04 -22.09
CA ASN A 47 10.56 15.64 -21.95
C ASN A 47 10.55 17.08 -22.49
N PRO A 48 9.37 17.58 -22.93
CA PRO A 48 9.23 18.93 -23.46
C PRO A 48 9.84 20.01 -22.55
N GLY A 49 10.47 21.01 -23.19
CA GLY A 49 11.14 22.10 -22.47
C GLY A 49 12.48 21.73 -21.83
N ASN A 50 13.04 20.54 -22.13
CA ASN A 50 14.31 20.06 -21.56
C ASN A 50 14.31 20.02 -20.01
N THR A 51 13.14 19.82 -19.42
CA THR A 51 12.92 19.88 -17.97
C THR A 51 13.19 18.54 -17.26
N GLY A 52 13.31 17.46 -18.02
CA GLY A 52 13.47 16.12 -17.50
C GLY A 52 13.60 15.08 -18.60
N ALA A 53 13.64 13.82 -18.18
CA ALA A 53 13.74 12.65 -19.06
C ALA A 53 12.78 11.56 -18.59
N ARG A 54 12.46 10.62 -19.48
CA ARG A 54 11.65 9.45 -19.14
C ARG A 54 12.07 8.22 -19.92
N SER A 55 11.81 7.05 -19.36
CA SER A 55 11.81 5.78 -20.09
C SER A 55 10.50 5.04 -19.81
N GLU A 56 10.00 4.37 -20.84
CA GLU A 56 8.75 3.61 -20.78
C GLU A 56 9.08 2.11 -20.68
N PHE A 57 8.28 1.40 -19.90
CA PHE A 57 8.36 -0.03 -19.62
C PHE A 57 7.00 -0.67 -19.91
N LEU A 58 6.94 -2.00 -19.98
CA LEU A 58 5.69 -2.68 -20.33
C LEU A 58 4.52 -2.33 -19.41
N ASN A 59 4.78 -2.13 -18.11
CA ASN A 59 3.73 -1.91 -17.11
C ASN A 59 3.74 -0.50 -16.49
N GLY A 60 4.48 0.45 -17.06
CA GLY A 60 4.56 1.82 -16.54
C GLY A 60 5.75 2.59 -17.10
N SER A 61 6.04 3.75 -16.52
CA SER A 61 7.14 4.61 -16.95
C SER A 61 7.93 5.10 -15.75
N ILE A 62 9.21 5.43 -15.93
CA ILE A 62 9.98 6.17 -14.93
C ILE A 62 10.26 7.56 -15.47
N TYR A 63 9.91 8.58 -14.69
CA TYR A 63 10.16 9.98 -15.00
C TYR A 63 11.26 10.51 -14.09
N TRP A 64 12.14 11.32 -14.66
CA TRP A 64 13.20 12.00 -13.94
C TRP A 64 13.15 13.52 -14.17
N SER A 65 13.38 14.29 -13.12
CA SER A 65 13.70 15.71 -13.19
C SER A 65 14.83 16.06 -12.22
N ALA A 66 15.49 17.20 -12.43
CA ALA A 66 16.52 17.68 -11.51
C ALA A 66 15.97 17.99 -10.10
N ALA A 67 14.69 18.39 -9.99
CA ALA A 67 14.07 18.78 -8.74
C ALA A 67 13.57 17.59 -7.91
N THR A 68 13.04 16.56 -8.57
CA THR A 68 12.38 15.43 -7.90
C THR A 68 13.20 14.14 -7.92
N GLY A 69 14.11 13.96 -8.87
CA GLY A 69 14.76 12.67 -9.09
C GLY A 69 13.90 11.71 -9.91
N ALA A 70 14.28 10.42 -9.93
CA ALA A 70 13.65 9.40 -10.77
C ALA A 70 12.56 8.62 -10.02
N HIS A 71 11.35 8.61 -10.56
CA HIS A 71 10.17 8.00 -9.94
C HIS A 71 9.34 7.19 -10.94
N PRO A 72 8.93 5.96 -10.58
CA PRO A 72 8.04 5.15 -11.39
C PRO A 72 6.59 5.64 -11.30
N VAL A 73 5.87 5.48 -12.41
CA VAL A 73 4.45 5.80 -12.57
C VAL A 73 3.78 4.59 -13.22
N THR A 74 2.79 3.99 -12.55
CA THR A 74 1.97 2.90 -13.12
C THR A 74 1.03 3.41 -14.20
N LEU A 75 0.61 2.53 -15.11
CA LEU A 75 -0.34 2.84 -16.17
C LEU A 75 -1.67 3.45 -15.65
N LEU A 76 -2.15 2.99 -14.49
CA LEU A 76 -3.38 3.50 -13.87
C LEU A 76 -3.23 4.97 -13.43
N PHE A 77 -2.14 5.30 -12.74
CA PHE A 77 -1.85 6.68 -12.34
C PHE A 77 -1.50 7.55 -13.55
N MET A 78 -0.84 6.97 -14.56
CA MET A 78 -0.48 7.65 -15.80
C MET A 78 -1.73 8.15 -16.55
N THR A 79 -2.80 7.34 -16.58
CA THR A 79 -4.09 7.72 -17.16
C THR A 79 -4.73 8.91 -16.44
N LYS A 80 -4.60 8.99 -15.11
CA LYS A 80 -5.12 10.12 -14.31
C LYS A 80 -4.25 11.36 -14.44
N TRP A 81 -2.94 11.20 -14.40
CA TRP A 81 -1.99 12.30 -14.58
C TRP A 81 -2.11 12.93 -15.98
N GLN A 82 -2.37 12.12 -17.01
CA GLN A 82 -2.73 12.58 -18.35
C GLN A 82 -3.94 13.53 -18.35
N GLN A 83 -4.99 13.20 -17.59
CA GLN A 83 -6.20 14.06 -17.49
C GLN A 83 -5.90 15.44 -16.89
N HIS A 84 -4.77 15.57 -16.21
CA HIS A 84 -4.30 16.82 -15.60
C HIS A 84 -3.16 17.49 -16.39
N GLY A 85 -2.85 17.03 -17.60
CA GLY A 85 -1.87 17.69 -18.48
C GLY A 85 -0.42 17.23 -18.29
N TRP A 86 -0.20 16.06 -17.69
CA TRP A 86 1.13 15.46 -17.51
C TRP A 86 2.10 16.38 -16.73
N GLU A 87 3.39 16.34 -17.04
CA GLU A 87 4.41 17.19 -16.43
C GLU A 87 4.24 18.69 -16.72
N ALA A 88 3.52 19.04 -17.78
CA ALA A 88 3.17 20.42 -18.11
C ALA A 88 1.94 20.92 -17.34
N GLY A 89 1.22 20.02 -16.68
CA GLY A 89 0.03 20.28 -15.90
C GLY A 89 0.31 20.83 -14.51
N SER A 90 -0.76 21.16 -13.78
CA SER A 90 -0.66 21.71 -12.41
C SER A 90 -0.02 20.77 -11.39
N LEU A 91 0.04 19.47 -11.70
CA LEU A 91 0.65 18.45 -10.84
C LEU A 91 2.17 18.33 -11.04
N GLY A 92 2.72 18.83 -12.15
CA GLY A 92 4.14 18.75 -12.45
C GLY A 92 4.67 17.31 -12.54
N TYR A 93 5.97 17.15 -12.30
CA TYR A 93 6.65 15.85 -12.24
C TYR A 93 6.28 15.07 -10.96
N PRO A 94 6.26 13.73 -11.01
CA PRO A 94 6.18 12.92 -9.79
C PRO A 94 7.30 13.28 -8.83
N ALA A 95 6.95 13.53 -7.57
CA ALA A 95 7.88 13.90 -6.50
C ALA A 95 8.21 12.75 -5.54
N THR A 96 7.46 11.66 -5.64
CA THR A 96 7.65 10.41 -4.90
C THR A 96 7.37 9.24 -5.83
N ASP A 97 7.85 8.06 -5.46
CA ASP A 97 7.36 6.83 -6.09
C ASP A 97 5.85 6.69 -5.85
N GLU A 98 5.21 5.80 -6.61
CA GLU A 98 3.88 5.34 -6.26
C GLU A 98 3.92 4.80 -4.82
N ILE A 99 3.31 5.55 -3.91
CA ILE A 99 3.02 5.06 -2.58
C ILE A 99 1.95 4.02 -2.80
N PRO A 100 2.20 2.73 -2.49
CA PRO A 100 1.20 1.74 -2.74
C PRO A 100 -0.06 2.15 -1.99
N ASN A 101 -1.17 2.29 -2.73
CA ASN A 101 -2.47 2.22 -2.09
C ASN A 101 -2.46 0.93 -1.26
N GLY A 102 -3.01 0.98 -0.04
CA GLY A 102 -2.81 -0.07 0.97
C GLY A 102 -3.14 -1.50 0.50
N ASP A 103 -3.75 -1.69 -0.67
CA ASP A 103 -4.03 -2.98 -1.33
C ASP A 103 -2.76 -3.75 -1.73
N ASN A 104 -1.71 -3.09 -2.24
CA ASN A 104 -0.47 -3.80 -2.63
C ASN A 104 0.48 -4.04 -1.44
N ILE A 105 0.48 -3.15 -0.44
CA ILE A 105 1.21 -3.40 0.83
C ILE A 105 0.60 -4.59 1.57
N ALA A 106 -0.72 -4.78 1.52
CA ALA A 106 -1.35 -5.96 2.09
C ALA A 106 -0.82 -7.27 1.46
N ILE A 107 -0.67 -7.31 0.13
CA ILE A 107 -0.14 -8.48 -0.58
C ILE A 107 1.32 -8.73 -0.16
N ALA A 108 2.18 -7.71 -0.23
CA ALA A 108 3.57 -7.82 0.20
C ALA A 108 3.73 -8.21 1.69
N TYR A 109 2.82 -7.75 2.55
CA TYR A 109 2.76 -8.12 3.97
C TYR A 109 2.48 -9.62 4.14
N PHE A 110 1.48 -10.15 3.43
CA PHE A 110 1.11 -11.56 3.52
C PHE A 110 2.17 -12.48 2.89
N ASP A 111 2.76 -12.08 1.75
CA ASP A 111 3.84 -12.82 1.08
C ASP A 111 5.12 -12.86 1.93
N ALA A 112 5.50 -11.74 2.54
CA ALA A 112 6.68 -11.68 3.41
C ALA A 112 6.51 -12.62 4.62
N ILE A 113 5.35 -12.60 5.28
CA ILE A 113 5.10 -13.47 6.43
C ILE A 113 5.00 -14.94 6.03
N GLU A 114 4.51 -15.24 4.83
CA GLU A 114 4.54 -16.60 4.28
C GLU A 114 5.97 -17.12 4.13
N ASN A 115 6.90 -16.28 3.70
CA ASN A 115 8.30 -16.64 3.49
C ASN A 115 9.18 -16.44 4.73
N GLY A 116 8.58 -16.25 5.91
CA GLY A 116 9.29 -16.02 7.17
C GLY A 116 10.09 -14.71 7.21
N GLN A 117 9.82 -13.80 6.27
CA GLN A 117 10.49 -12.52 6.12
C GLN A 117 9.82 -11.42 6.97
N PRO A 118 10.57 -10.39 7.40
CA PRO A 118 9.97 -9.23 8.03
C PRO A 118 9.05 -8.53 7.03
N ALA A 119 7.79 -8.33 7.42
CA ALA A 119 6.81 -7.67 6.56
C ALA A 119 7.17 -6.19 6.34
N PRO A 120 7.12 -5.67 5.10
CA PRO A 120 7.46 -4.29 4.81
C PRO A 120 6.39 -3.34 5.37
N ALA A 121 6.78 -2.51 6.35
CA ALA A 121 6.07 -1.34 6.85
C ALA A 121 4.56 -1.48 7.20
N ALA A 122 4.27 -1.90 8.44
CA ALA A 122 3.57 -1.10 9.46
C ALA A 122 3.19 -1.98 10.67
N ARG A 123 4.21 -2.51 11.35
CA ARG A 123 4.07 -3.22 12.64
C ARG A 123 4.02 -2.26 13.84
N GLY A 124 3.52 -1.04 13.66
CA GLY A 124 3.58 -0.02 14.69
C GLY A 124 2.60 1.11 14.46
N THR A 125 2.61 2.06 15.39
CA THR A 125 1.78 3.26 15.33
C THR A 125 2.14 4.09 14.11
N VAL A 126 1.13 4.44 13.30
CA VAL A 126 1.27 5.32 12.13
C VAL A 126 0.51 6.61 12.39
N SER A 127 1.11 7.74 12.06
CA SER A 127 0.45 9.05 12.13
C SER A 127 -0.32 9.33 10.84
N TYR A 128 -1.52 9.91 10.96
CA TYR A 128 -2.27 10.51 9.86
C TYR A 128 -2.90 11.81 10.35
N GLY A 129 -2.49 12.94 9.78
CA GLY A 129 -2.88 14.26 10.29
C GLY A 129 -2.59 14.41 11.80
N PRO A 130 -3.52 14.96 12.60
CA PRO A 130 -3.35 15.09 14.06
C PRO A 130 -3.61 13.79 14.86
N CYS A 131 -3.81 12.67 14.17
CA CYS A 131 -4.15 11.40 14.79
C CYS A 131 -3.06 10.37 14.58
N LYS A 132 -3.08 9.36 15.44
CA LYS A 132 -2.26 8.15 15.36
C LYS A 132 -3.17 6.94 15.34
N ILE A 133 -2.76 5.91 14.61
CA ILE A 133 -3.42 4.60 14.57
C ILE A 133 -2.44 3.50 14.90
N GLU A 134 -2.90 2.54 15.67
CA GLU A 134 -2.15 1.36 16.05
C GLU A 134 -2.96 0.10 15.71
N PRO A 135 -2.37 -0.91 15.08
CA PRO A 135 -3.05 -2.16 14.85
C PRO A 135 -3.14 -2.97 16.15
N ARG A 136 -4.32 -3.50 16.49
CA ARG A 136 -4.49 -4.42 17.62
C ARG A 136 -4.47 -5.87 17.15
N TYR A 137 -4.11 -6.78 18.05
CA TYR A 137 -3.99 -8.21 17.76
C TYR A 137 -5.29 -8.86 17.29
N ILE A 138 -5.16 -9.77 16.32
CA ILE A 138 -6.24 -10.65 15.88
C ILE A 138 -6.58 -11.63 16.99
N HIS A 139 -7.87 -11.76 17.30
CA HIS A 139 -8.37 -12.63 18.36
C HIS A 139 -9.78 -13.16 18.03
N TRP A 140 -10.23 -14.15 18.80
CA TRP A 140 -11.63 -14.57 18.81
C TRP A 140 -12.51 -13.51 19.48
N ARG A 141 -13.59 -13.09 18.82
CA ARG A 141 -14.57 -12.20 19.45
C ARG A 141 -15.33 -12.98 20.53
N THR A 142 -15.27 -12.55 21.79
CA THR A 142 -16.04 -13.14 22.89
C THR A 142 -17.40 -12.46 23.04
N ARG A 143 -18.50 -13.22 23.25
CA ARG A 143 -19.75 -12.64 23.79
C ARG A 143 -19.53 -12.30 25.27
N SER A 144 -19.56 -11.01 25.61
CA SER A 144 -19.73 -10.48 26.97
C SER A 144 -19.14 -11.33 28.11
N GLY A 145 -17.82 -11.47 28.17
CA GLY A 145 -17.11 -11.72 29.43
C GLY A 145 -17.10 -13.14 30.04
N THR A 146 -17.54 -14.20 29.35
CA THR A 146 -17.57 -15.56 29.94
C THR A 146 -16.59 -16.57 29.34
N GLY A 147 -15.53 -16.09 28.68
CA GLY A 147 -14.35 -16.91 28.39
C GLY A 147 -14.45 -17.91 27.23
N MET A 148 -15.61 -18.15 26.62
CA MET A 148 -15.73 -18.97 25.39
C MET A 148 -16.91 -18.52 24.52
N GLY A 149 -16.69 -18.37 23.20
CA GLY A 149 -17.73 -18.21 22.15
C GLY A 149 -17.58 -16.96 21.27
N TYR A 150 -17.51 -17.01 19.93
CA TYR A 150 -17.61 -18.10 18.94
C TYR A 150 -16.63 -17.84 17.78
N GLY A 151 -16.45 -18.82 16.87
CA GLY A 151 -15.57 -18.90 15.69
C GLY A 151 -15.59 -17.77 14.67
N VAL A 152 -15.52 -16.52 15.13
CA VAL A 152 -15.40 -15.27 14.40
C VAL A 152 -14.09 -14.59 14.79
N ALA A 153 -13.11 -14.69 13.91
CA ALA A 153 -11.83 -14.00 14.06
C ALA A 153 -12.00 -12.52 13.67
N GLY A 154 -11.34 -11.63 14.40
CA GLY A 154 -11.38 -10.20 14.10
C GLY A 154 -10.34 -9.39 14.85
N PHE A 155 -10.25 -8.12 14.50
CA PHE A 155 -9.42 -7.13 15.19
C PHE A 155 -10.03 -5.74 14.97
N LYS A 156 -9.67 -4.80 15.84
CA LYS A 156 -10.09 -3.40 15.77
C LYS A 156 -8.85 -2.54 16.00
N PRO A 157 -8.52 -1.58 15.12
CA PRO A 157 -7.41 -0.67 15.40
C PRO A 157 -7.72 0.20 16.62
N TYR A 158 -6.68 0.76 17.23
CA TYR A 158 -6.83 1.84 18.19
C TYR A 158 -6.38 3.15 17.55
N THR A 159 -7.21 4.19 17.66
CA THR A 159 -6.89 5.53 17.17
C THR A 159 -7.10 6.54 18.27
N TRP A 160 -6.18 7.50 18.34
CA TRP A 160 -6.28 8.67 19.20
C TRP A 160 -5.77 9.89 18.45
N CYS A 161 -6.28 11.05 18.80
CA CYS A 161 -5.95 12.32 18.16
C CYS A 161 -5.55 13.34 19.21
N ASP A 162 -4.53 14.14 18.89
CA ASP A 162 -4.07 15.21 19.76
C ASP A 162 -5.05 16.40 19.76
N VAL A 163 -5.87 16.52 18.71
CA VAL A 163 -6.96 17.52 18.59
C VAL A 163 -8.25 16.88 18.06
N ALA A 164 -9.38 17.55 18.26
CA ALA A 164 -10.66 17.13 17.70
C ALA A 164 -10.64 17.18 16.17
N VAL A 165 -11.16 16.13 15.54
CA VAL A 165 -11.24 15.97 14.08
C VAL A 165 -12.69 15.84 13.62
N GLU A 166 -12.94 16.15 12.35
CA GLU A 166 -14.30 16.21 11.78
C GLU A 166 -14.89 14.81 11.58
N SER A 167 -14.09 13.87 11.10
CA SER A 167 -14.51 12.47 11.00
C SER A 167 -13.32 11.53 11.04
N ILE A 168 -13.58 10.31 11.52
CA ILE A 168 -12.65 9.19 11.46
C ILE A 168 -13.40 7.98 10.90
N LYS A 169 -12.87 7.36 9.86
CA LYS A 169 -13.40 6.15 9.25
C LYS A 169 -12.34 5.05 9.25
N HIS A 170 -12.71 3.86 9.70
CA HIS A 170 -11.85 2.68 9.70
C HIS A 170 -12.46 1.55 8.86
N GLU A 171 -11.74 1.13 7.83
CA GLU A 171 -12.09 -0.01 7.00
C GLU A 171 -11.10 -1.14 7.26
N SER A 172 -11.55 -2.23 7.89
CA SER A 172 -10.70 -3.38 8.19
C SER A 172 -10.99 -4.57 7.29
N ASP A 173 -9.92 -5.21 6.83
CA ASP A 173 -9.91 -6.43 6.06
C ASP A 173 -9.22 -7.53 6.87
N LEU A 174 -9.83 -8.71 6.94
CA LEU A 174 -9.27 -9.92 7.51
C LEU A 174 -9.06 -10.92 6.38
N ARG A 175 -7.96 -11.65 6.43
CA ARG A 175 -7.59 -12.69 5.48
C ARG A 175 -7.17 -13.94 6.24
N TYR A 176 -7.37 -15.09 5.62
CA TYR A 176 -6.93 -16.37 6.16
C TYR A 176 -6.00 -17.05 5.18
N LYS A 177 -5.01 -17.79 5.68
CA LYS A 177 -4.09 -18.56 4.85
C LYS A 177 -4.81 -19.77 4.29
N TYR A 178 -4.85 -19.87 2.96
CA TYR A 178 -5.34 -21.03 2.23
C TYR A 178 -4.28 -21.47 1.23
N TRP A 179 -3.56 -22.54 1.56
CA TRP A 179 -2.42 -23.03 0.79
C TRP A 179 -1.40 -21.90 0.52
N THR A 180 -1.16 -21.52 -0.74
CA THR A 180 -0.26 -20.41 -1.15
C THR A 180 -0.98 -19.07 -1.35
N THR A 181 -2.21 -18.93 -0.85
CA THR A 181 -3.03 -17.73 -1.08
C THR A 181 -3.63 -17.17 0.20
N TRP A 182 -3.93 -15.87 0.17
CA TRP A 182 -4.59 -15.14 1.25
C TRP A 182 -5.91 -14.53 0.78
N PRO A 183 -6.97 -15.35 0.63
CA PRO A 183 -8.31 -14.86 0.35
C PRO A 183 -8.81 -13.94 1.48
N ARG A 184 -9.62 -12.94 1.10
CA ARG A 184 -10.37 -12.13 2.08
C ARG A 184 -11.39 -13.01 2.78
N ALA A 185 -11.44 -12.94 4.10
CA ALA A 185 -12.58 -13.42 4.86
C ALA A 185 -13.77 -12.49 4.57
N ILE A 186 -14.93 -13.02 4.18
CA ILE A 186 -16.10 -12.20 3.87
C ILE A 186 -17.15 -12.41 4.97
N SER A 187 -17.45 -11.40 5.80
CA SER A 187 -18.84 -11.04 6.18
C SER A 187 -18.96 -9.85 7.16
N ALA A 188 -20.07 -9.11 6.98
CA ALA A 188 -20.84 -8.23 7.89
C ALA A 188 -20.21 -6.98 8.55
N THR A 189 -20.72 -5.81 8.13
CA THR A 189 -20.51 -4.46 8.66
C THR A 189 -21.13 -4.28 10.07
N GLU A 190 -20.34 -3.89 11.08
CA GLU A 190 -20.84 -3.38 12.37
C GLU A 190 -20.16 -2.07 12.75
N GLN A 191 -20.94 -1.01 13.00
CA GLN A 191 -20.51 0.29 13.53
C GLN A 191 -20.40 0.25 15.07
N THR A 192 -19.30 0.76 15.65
CA THR A 192 -19.20 1.02 17.10
C THR A 192 -18.43 2.31 17.39
N THR A 193 -19.03 3.26 18.11
CA THR A 193 -18.47 4.56 18.51
C THR A 193 -17.62 4.48 19.78
N MET A 194 -16.43 5.10 19.80
CA MET A 194 -15.70 5.46 21.03
C MET A 194 -14.85 6.73 20.81
N GLY A 195 -14.97 7.73 21.71
CA GLY A 195 -14.12 8.93 21.77
C GLY A 195 -14.83 10.25 21.40
N PRO A 196 -14.19 11.43 21.62
CA PRO A 196 -14.75 12.74 21.30
C PRO A 196 -14.58 13.03 19.79
N VAL A 197 -15.40 12.41 18.96
CA VAL A 197 -15.40 12.53 17.49
C VAL A 197 -16.80 12.92 17.03
N ILE A 198 -16.92 13.82 16.04
CA ILE A 198 -18.23 14.25 15.52
C ILE A 198 -18.95 13.08 14.82
N SER A 199 -18.20 12.23 14.11
CA SER A 199 -18.69 10.97 13.56
C SER A 199 -17.57 9.93 13.46
N PHE A 200 -17.91 8.67 13.75
CA PHE A 200 -17.00 7.52 13.66
C PHE A 200 -17.71 6.34 12.99
N GLU A 201 -17.12 5.82 11.92
CA GLU A 201 -17.61 4.63 11.22
C GLU A 201 -16.51 3.57 11.17
N GLN A 202 -16.81 2.37 11.67
CA GLN A 202 -15.94 1.22 11.59
C GLN A 202 -16.67 0.07 10.91
N LYS A 203 -15.98 -0.64 10.02
CA LYS A 203 -16.47 -1.88 9.42
C LYS A 203 -15.72 -3.06 10.04
N ASN A 204 -16.36 -3.74 10.99
CA ASN A 204 -15.87 -5.03 11.49
C ASN A 204 -16.07 -6.11 10.42
N LEU A 205 -15.26 -7.17 10.49
CA LEU A 205 -15.37 -8.31 9.58
C LEU A 205 -15.41 -9.58 10.42
N SER A 206 -16.37 -10.45 10.10
CA SER A 206 -16.54 -11.76 10.72
C SER A 206 -16.14 -12.88 9.75
N PHE A 207 -15.27 -13.79 10.19
CA PHE A 207 -15.00 -15.05 9.49
C PHE A 207 -15.47 -16.22 10.33
N HIS A 208 -16.51 -16.93 9.88
CA HIS A 208 -16.93 -18.19 10.50
C HIS A 208 -16.03 -19.33 10.01
N CYS A 209 -15.17 -19.87 10.88
CA CYS A 209 -14.45 -21.10 10.56
C CYS A 209 -15.42 -22.29 10.49
N THR A 210 -15.24 -23.16 9.49
CA THR A 210 -15.83 -24.51 9.45
C THR A 210 -14.71 -25.53 9.27
N GLY A 211 -14.29 -26.23 10.33
CA GLY A 211 -13.32 -27.32 10.26
C GLY A 211 -12.33 -27.42 11.43
N LYS A 212 -11.58 -28.53 11.50
CA LYS A 212 -10.58 -28.87 12.54
C LYS A 212 -9.15 -28.45 12.20
N VAL A 213 -8.97 -27.33 11.48
CA VAL A 213 -7.66 -26.90 11.00
C VAL A 213 -7.25 -25.59 11.66
N MET A 214 -6.07 -25.61 12.28
CA MET A 214 -5.39 -24.41 12.75
C MET A 214 -5.21 -23.46 11.57
N THR A 215 -5.86 -22.30 11.65
CA THR A 215 -5.91 -21.36 10.54
C THR A 215 -5.13 -20.11 10.91
N ARG A 216 -4.21 -19.72 10.04
CA ARG A 216 -3.44 -18.48 10.20
C ARG A 216 -4.25 -17.31 9.62
N PHE A 217 -4.48 -16.31 10.45
CA PHE A 217 -5.15 -15.08 10.08
C PHE A 217 -4.17 -13.92 9.99
N GLY A 218 -4.49 -13.00 9.11
CA GLY A 218 -3.79 -11.73 8.95
C GLY A 218 -4.80 -10.64 8.58
N GLY A 219 -4.45 -9.38 8.79
CA GLY A 219 -5.40 -8.30 8.56
C GLY A 219 -4.74 -7.00 8.14
N ARG A 220 -5.60 -6.04 7.81
CA ARG A 220 -5.27 -4.65 7.53
C ARG A 220 -6.39 -3.75 8.02
N THR A 221 -6.06 -2.60 8.60
CA THR A 221 -7.02 -1.48 8.71
C THR A 221 -6.53 -0.29 7.91
N MET A 222 -7.40 0.23 7.05
CA MET A 222 -7.28 1.55 6.44
C MET A 222 -8.03 2.58 7.31
N GLY A 223 -7.31 3.56 7.83
CA GLY A 223 -7.87 4.70 8.53
C GLY A 223 -7.91 5.93 7.63
N THR A 224 -9.03 6.63 7.65
CA THR A 224 -9.27 7.89 6.95
C THR A 224 -9.74 8.92 7.95
N ILE A 225 -9.21 10.13 7.91
CA ILE A 225 -9.73 11.25 8.70
C ILE A 225 -9.94 12.49 7.86
N ILE A 226 -10.85 13.33 8.32
CA ILE A 226 -11.03 14.68 7.80
C ILE A 226 -10.68 15.69 8.90
N TYR A 227 -9.77 16.61 8.60
CA TYR A 227 -9.35 17.67 9.52
C TYR A 227 -8.94 18.92 8.74
N GLY A 228 -9.60 20.05 9.03
CA GLY A 228 -9.32 21.34 8.40
C GLY A 228 -9.64 21.32 6.90
N GLY A 229 -10.70 20.60 6.51
CA GLY A 229 -11.09 20.40 5.11
C GLY A 229 -10.14 19.54 4.27
N LYS A 230 -9.14 18.88 4.89
CA LYS A 230 -8.23 17.94 4.23
C LYS A 230 -8.47 16.51 4.68
N THR A 231 -8.29 15.56 3.76
CA THR A 231 -8.40 14.13 4.04
C THR A 231 -7.01 13.51 4.23
N TYR A 232 -6.83 12.75 5.31
CA TYR A 232 -5.60 12.02 5.61
C TYR A 232 -5.89 10.51 5.67
N TYR A 233 -4.90 9.70 5.28
CA TYR A 233 -5.01 8.25 5.20
C TYR A 233 -3.84 7.57 5.92
N ALA A 234 -4.08 6.41 6.51
CA ALA A 234 -3.02 5.47 6.88
C ALA A 234 -3.49 4.03 6.85
N ALA A 235 -2.55 3.12 6.62
CA ALA A 235 -2.78 1.68 6.76
C ALA A 235 -1.94 1.11 7.90
N VAL A 236 -2.53 0.22 8.69
CA VAL A 236 -1.82 -0.56 9.72
C VAL A 236 -2.14 -2.04 9.58
N TYR A 237 -1.17 -2.89 9.93
CA TYR A 237 -1.27 -4.34 9.79
C TYR A 237 -1.08 -5.02 11.15
N PRO A 238 -2.12 -5.66 11.72
CA PRO A 238 -1.95 -6.45 12.94
C PRO A 238 -1.04 -7.64 12.71
N PRO A 239 -0.25 -8.04 13.72
CA PRO A 239 0.49 -9.29 13.67
C PRO A 239 -0.43 -10.46 13.30
N THR A 240 0.08 -11.34 12.43
CA THR A 240 -0.65 -12.57 12.10
C THR A 240 -0.87 -13.42 13.34
N LYS A 241 -2.00 -14.11 13.40
CA LYS A 241 -2.35 -14.97 14.52
C LYS A 241 -2.86 -16.30 14.00
N GLU A 242 -2.34 -17.38 14.56
CA GLU A 242 -2.95 -18.70 14.42
C GLU A 242 -4.05 -18.83 15.46
N LEU A 243 -5.24 -19.16 14.97
CA LEU A 243 -6.41 -19.41 15.78
C LEU A 243 -6.90 -20.82 15.47
N ASP A 244 -7.26 -21.54 16.53
CA ASP A 244 -7.87 -22.86 16.40
C ASP A 244 -9.36 -22.70 16.07
N CYS A 245 -9.76 -23.26 14.93
CA CYS A 245 -11.14 -23.24 14.46
C CYS A 245 -12.02 -24.30 15.16
N GLU A 246 -11.49 -25.08 16.12
CA GLU A 246 -12.26 -25.94 17.02
C GLU A 246 -13.06 -25.08 18.02
N VAL A 247 -14.37 -24.93 17.77
CA VAL A 247 -15.34 -24.20 18.64
C VAL A 247 -16.46 -25.15 19.05
#